data_AF-A0A353PX28-F1
#
_entry.id   AF-A0A353PX28-F1
#
_cell.length_a   1.000
_cell.length_b   1.000
_cell.length_c   1.000
_cell.angle_alpha   90.00
_cell.angle_beta   90.00
_cell.angle_gamma   90.00
#
_symmetry.space_group_name_H-M   'P 1'
#
loop_
_entity.id
_entity.type
_entity.pdbx_description
1 polymer ?
#
loop_
_entity_poly.entity_id
_entity_poly.type
_entity_poly.pdbx_seq_one_letter_code
_entity_poly.pdbx_strand_id
1 'polypeptide(L)' 'MFKIWVDADSCPVEIRKLLIRFSNRLEIPLYYVANRMIPHEGAKHFKMIITSNDEGSADDYIVENASQKDLVITR' A
#
# COMPACT_ATOMS: atom_id res chain seq x y z
N MET A 1 11.83 1.81 -10.57
CA MET A 1 11.56 0.42 -10.13
C MET A 1 10.07 0.33 -9.87
N PHE A 2 9.39 -0.70 -10.41
CA PHE A 2 7.95 -0.88 -10.26
C PHE A 2 7.56 -1.10 -8.79
N LYS A 3 6.57 -0.36 -8.28
CA LYS A 3 6.04 -0.49 -6.92
C LYS A 3 4.53 -0.67 -6.94
N ILE A 4 3.99 -1.26 -5.88
CA ILE A 4 2.56 -1.35 -5.62
C ILE A 4 2.23 -0.42 -4.45
N TRP A 5 1.31 0.52 -4.68
CA TRP A 5 0.78 1.44 -3.67
C TRP A 5 -0.69 1.13 -3.40
N VAL A 6 -1.07 1.04 -2.14
CA VAL A 6 -2.43 0.68 -1.73
C VAL A 6 -2.91 1.64 -0.65
N ASP A 7 -4.09 2.22 -0.85
CA ASP A 7 -4.91 2.77 0.25
C ASP A 7 -5.36 1.57 1.12
N ALA A 8 -4.68 1.38 2.24
CA ALA A 8 -4.78 0.16 3.03
C ALA A 8 -5.90 0.19 4.09
N ASP A 9 -6.42 1.37 4.46
CA ASP A 9 -7.56 1.47 5.37
C ASP A 9 -8.90 1.30 4.64
N SER A 10 -8.92 1.57 3.32
CA SER A 10 -10.09 1.36 2.45
C SER A 10 -10.07 0.03 1.70
N CYS A 11 -8.91 -0.65 1.60
CA CYS A 11 -8.77 -1.92 0.90
C CYS A 11 -9.24 -3.12 1.74
N PRO A 12 -10.05 -4.07 1.20
CA PRO A 12 -10.50 -5.26 1.94
C PRO A 12 -9.35 -6.14 2.46
N VAL A 13 -9.55 -6.76 3.63
CA VAL A 13 -8.54 -7.62 4.30
C VAL A 13 -7.99 -8.71 3.38
N GLU A 14 -8.85 -9.40 2.64
CA GLU A 14 -8.43 -10.50 1.76
C GLU A 14 -7.57 -10.02 0.60
N ILE A 15 -7.83 -8.82 0.07
CA ILE A 15 -7.00 -8.20 -0.96
C ILE A 15 -5.63 -7.84 -0.39
N ARG A 16 -5.57 -7.27 0.81
CA ARG A 16 -4.32 -6.99 1.52
C ARG A 16 -3.47 -8.26 1.71
N LYS A 17 -4.08 -9.36 2.15
CA LYS A 17 -3.37 -10.65 2.27
C LYS A 17 -2.82 -11.13 0.92
N LEU A 18 -3.61 -11.00 -0.15
CA LEU A 18 -3.21 -11.37 -1.49
C LEU A 18 -2.03 -10.53 -2.00
N LEU A 19 -2.06 -9.23 -1.75
CA LEU A 19 -0.99 -8.30 -2.11
C LEU A 19 0.32 -8.65 -1.42
N ILE A 20 0.30 -8.95 -0.11
CA ILE A 20 1.49 -9.42 0.61
C ILE A 20 2.03 -10.72 -0.01
N ARG A 21 1.16 -11.68 -0.33
CA ARG A 21 1.57 -12.94 -0.97
C ARG A 21 2.24 -12.71 -2.32
N PHE A 22 1.70 -11.81 -3.15
CA PHE A 22 2.29 -11.52 -4.47
C PHE A 22 3.54 -10.66 -4.39
N SER A 23 3.57 -9.66 -3.52
CA SER A 23 4.77 -8.85 -3.23
C SER A 23 5.93 -9.74 -2.81
N ASN A 24 5.69 -10.70 -1.91
CA ASN A 24 6.71 -11.66 -1.49
C ASN A 24 7.13 -12.62 -2.61
N ARG A 25 6.18 -13.13 -3.42
CA ARG A 25 6.46 -14.10 -4.48
C ARG A 25 7.21 -13.48 -5.66
N LEU A 26 6.90 -12.23 -5.98
CA LEU A 26 7.44 -11.50 -7.14
C LEU A 26 8.56 -10.53 -6.74
N GLU A 27 8.86 -10.44 -5.45
CA GLU A 27 9.84 -9.50 -4.88
C GLU A 27 9.56 -8.03 -5.23
N ILE A 28 8.28 -7.69 -5.37
CA ILE A 28 7.84 -6.35 -5.74
C ILE A 28 7.59 -5.53 -4.46
N PRO A 29 8.16 -4.32 -4.33
CA PRO A 29 7.87 -3.42 -3.23
C PRO A 29 6.37 -3.11 -3.11
N LEU A 30 5.81 -3.36 -1.93
CA LEU A 30 4.43 -3.05 -1.55
C LEU A 30 4.41 -1.97 -0.46
N TYR A 31 3.65 -0.92 -0.73
CA TYR A 31 3.46 0.20 0.18
C TYR A 31 2.00 0.26 0.59
N TYR A 32 1.74 0.02 1.88
CA TYR A 32 0.46 0.38 2.48
C TYR A 32 0.53 1.83 2.92
N VAL A 33 -0.45 2.60 2.50
CA VAL A 33 -0.67 3.98 2.90
C VAL A 33 -2.02 4.03 3.57
N ALA A 34 -2.09 4.53 4.81
CA ALA A 34 -3.33 4.66 5.55
C ALA A 34 -3.17 5.71 6.65
N ASN A 35 -4.29 6.25 7.12
CA ASN A 35 -4.30 7.16 8.27
C ASN A 35 -4.07 6.44 9.62
N ARG A 36 -3.97 5.11 9.63
CA ARG A 36 -3.81 4.30 10.83
C ARG A 36 -2.99 3.06 10.57
N MET A 37 -2.51 2.43 11.65
CA MET A 37 -1.76 1.19 11.54
C MET A 37 -2.63 0.05 10.99
N ILE A 38 -2.18 -0.58 9.91
CA ILE A 38 -2.85 -1.73 9.32
C ILE A 38 -2.08 -3.02 9.66
N PRO A 39 -2.76 -4.04 10.23
CA PRO A 39 -2.13 -5.33 10.49
C PRO A 39 -1.58 -5.95 9.22
N HIS A 40 -0.32 -6.40 9.29
CA HIS A 40 0.38 -7.07 8.22
C HIS A 40 1.31 -8.13 8.84
N GLU A 41 1.29 -9.33 8.28
CA GLU A 41 2.12 -10.45 8.75
C GLU A 41 2.89 -11.06 7.58
N GLY A 42 4.12 -11.49 7.84
CA GLY A 42 4.96 -12.19 6.86
C GLY A 42 5.40 -11.35 5.66
N ALA A 43 5.31 -10.02 5.72
CA ALA A 43 5.63 -9.14 4.61
C ALA A 43 7.15 -8.86 4.54
N LYS A 44 7.79 -9.19 3.40
CA LYS A 44 9.26 -9.08 3.22
C LYS A 44 9.68 -7.87 2.38
N HIS A 45 8.93 -7.56 1.32
CA HIS A 45 9.17 -6.42 0.43
C HIS A 45 8.13 -5.33 0.69
N PHE A 46 8.04 -4.87 1.93
CA PHE A 46 6.89 -4.12 2.42
C PHE A 46 7.26 -2.87 3.21
N LYS A 47 6.43 -1.84 3.11
CA LYS A 47 6.47 -0.66 3.99
C LYS A 47 5.05 -0.22 4.36
N MET A 48 4.84 0.02 5.65
CA MET A 48 3.66 0.74 6.16
C MET A 48 3.99 2.23 6.24
N ILE A 49 3.10 3.07 5.68
CA ILE A 49 3.19 4.52 5.71
C ILE A 49 1.92 5.03 6.40
N ILE A 50 2.12 5.76 7.49
CA ILE A 50 1.04 6.37 8.26
C ILE A 50 0.95 7.84 7.87
N THR A 51 -0.21 8.25 7.36
CA THR A 51 -0.51 9.63 7.00
C THR A 51 -1.29 10.33 8.11
N SER A 52 -1.68 11.60 7.91
CA SER A 52 -2.56 12.30 8.85
C SER A 52 -3.95 11.64 8.90
N ASN A 53 -4.72 11.95 9.94
CA ASN A 53 -6.11 11.48 10.07
C ASN A 53 -7.12 12.24 9.19
N ASP A 54 -6.64 13.13 8.34
CA ASP A 54 -7.49 13.88 7.43
C ASP A 54 -8.03 12.96 6.33
N GLU A 55 -9.24 13.27 5.85
CA GLU A 55 -9.82 12.58 4.71
C GLU A 55 -8.97 12.81 3.45
N GLY A 56 -8.70 11.74 2.69
CA GLY A 56 -7.89 11.81 1.46
C GLY A 56 -6.38 11.83 1.68
N SER A 57 -5.88 11.85 2.92
CA SER A 57 -4.44 11.94 3.20
C SER A 57 -3.61 10.79 2.60
N ALA A 58 -4.20 9.60 2.51
CA ALA A 58 -3.57 8.44 1.88
C ALA A 58 -3.48 8.60 0.35
N ASP A 59 -4.54 9.09 -0.29
CA ASP A 59 -4.58 9.36 -1.72
C ASP A 59 -3.55 10.43 -2.11
N ASP A 60 -3.51 11.54 -1.39
CA ASP A 60 -2.54 12.62 -1.61
C ASP A 60 -1.10 12.11 -1.52
N TYR A 61 -0.79 11.33 -0.48
CA TYR A 61 0.53 10.73 -0.35
C TYR A 61 0.88 9.80 -1.52
N ILE A 62 -0.07 8.97 -1.97
CA ILE A 62 0.16 8.08 -3.12
C ILE A 62 0.39 8.91 -4.39
N VAL A 63 -0.41 9.96 -4.64
CA VAL A 63 -0.25 10.83 -5.82
C VAL A 63 1.12 11.51 -5.83
N GLU A 64 1.59 12.00 -4.68
CA GLU A 64 2.89 12.68 -4.56
C GLU A 64 4.10 11.75 -4.75
N ASN A 65 3.95 10.46 -4.44
CA ASN A 65 5.08 9.52 -4.37
C ASN A 65 5.08 8.45 -5.49
N ALA A 66 3.93 8.18 -6.09
CA ALA A 66 3.82 7.23 -7.19
C ALA A 66 4.53 7.78 -8.43
N SER A 67 5.26 6.91 -9.11
CA SER A 67 5.97 7.25 -10.33
C SER A 67 5.40 6.50 -11.53
N GLN A 68 5.78 6.92 -12.74
CA GLN A 68 5.37 6.24 -13.96
C GLN A 68 5.68 4.73 -13.86
N LYS A 69 4.70 3.91 -14.25
CA LYS A 69 4.68 2.44 -14.21
C LYS A 69 4.35 1.84 -12.85
N ASP A 70 4.23 2.59 -11.76
CA ASP A 70 3.74 2.02 -10.50
C ASP A 70 2.26 1.58 -10.63
N LEU A 71 1.88 0.56 -9.86
CA LEU A 71 0.49 0.14 -9.70
C LEU A 71 -0.10 0.81 -8.46
N VAL A 72 -1.19 1.54 -8.64
CA VAL A 72 -1.96 2.14 -7.54
C VAL A 72 -3.28 1.42 -7.38
N ILE A 73 -3.63 1.08 -6.15
CA ILE A 73 -4.90 0.46 -5.75
C ILE A 73 -5.57 1.39 -4.73
N THR A 74 -6.58 2.13 -5.18
CA THR A 74 -7.40 3.03 -4.35
C THR A 74 -8.89 2.79 -4.65
N ARG A 75 -9.78 3.50 -3.93
CA ARG A 75 -11.25 3.43 -4.02
C ARG A 75 -11.81 4.04 -5.31
#